data_AF-A0AAN4YS97-F1
#
_entry.id   AF-A0AAN4YS97-F1
#
_cell.length_a   1.000
_cell.length_b   1.000
_cell.length_c   1.000
_cell.angle_alpha   90.00
_cell.angle_beta   90.00
_cell.angle_gamma   90.00
#
_symmetry.space_group_name_H-M   'P 1'
#
loop_
_entity.id
_entity.type
_entity.pdbx_description
1 polymer ?
#
loop_
_entity_poly.entity_id
_entity_poly.type
_entity_poly.pdbx_seq_one_letter_code
_entity_poly.pdbx_strand_id
1 'polypeptide(L)'
;MSYPIEKATPTTDSPQETSDVERCKSNEKNSEQSQQPTAERQKWYQWFAPTDTPAERRLILKLDGLIIVFLFLAHWAKVLDSSATSTAYVSGFACTIPIAFLGLCLLPSTPDRCNSRYLTQDEIRLAQERMAAEHREPRQPFTIPRIITILKGWRIWILVGFAFFFSQADGVSSNSGLSLWLKAENYSVESINTITTVSPAVTIVASIVCGVISDIYDAKVSLIAITALLNIFACLVLAIWNVPVGLKFFAFFLSGTADGIAAIIYAWANEICARSAEERALVISAMNTIGNTFGAWIPLL
;
A
#
# COMPACT_ATOMS: atom_id res chain seq x y z
N MET A 1 11.95 -76.16 -17.55
CA MET A 1 11.04 -76.16 -18.72
C MET A 1 10.44 -74.76 -18.77
N SER A 2 11.08 -73.87 -19.53
CA SER A 2 10.78 -72.44 -19.57
C SER A 2 9.90 -72.12 -20.78
N TYR A 3 8.83 -71.36 -20.58
CA TYR A 3 8.03 -70.76 -21.65
C TYR A 3 8.67 -69.42 -22.09
N PRO A 4 8.62 -69.05 -23.38
CA PRO A 4 9.22 -67.81 -23.87
C PRO A 4 8.30 -66.60 -23.71
N ILE A 5 8.91 -65.44 -23.45
CA ILE A 5 8.28 -64.12 -23.40
C ILE A 5 8.12 -63.59 -24.84
N GLU A 6 6.89 -63.28 -25.22
CA GLU A 6 6.53 -62.65 -26.49
C GLU A 6 6.81 -61.13 -26.41
N LYS A 7 7.58 -60.60 -27.37
CA LYS A 7 7.91 -59.17 -27.47
C LYS A 7 6.73 -58.41 -28.05
N ALA A 8 6.18 -57.44 -27.32
CA ALA A 8 5.23 -56.48 -27.85
C ALA A 8 5.89 -55.61 -28.94
N THR A 9 5.25 -55.58 -30.10
CA THR A 9 5.61 -54.76 -31.27
C THR A 9 5.25 -53.29 -30.99
N PRO A 10 6.05 -52.29 -31.40
CA PRO A 10 5.66 -50.90 -31.26
C PRO A 10 4.58 -50.59 -32.29
N THR A 11 3.38 -50.23 -31.83
CA THR A 11 2.34 -49.64 -32.68
C THR A 11 2.88 -48.37 -33.31
N THR A 12 2.80 -48.31 -34.63
CA THR A 12 3.20 -47.15 -35.44
C THR A 12 2.12 -46.08 -35.23
N ASP A 13 2.43 -45.06 -34.43
CA ASP A 13 1.54 -43.90 -34.25
C ASP A 13 1.28 -43.28 -35.62
N SER A 14 0.01 -43.27 -36.01
CA SER A 14 -0.44 -42.69 -37.27
C SER A 14 -0.28 -41.15 -37.21
N PRO A 15 0.14 -40.48 -38.30
CA PRO A 15 0.33 -39.01 -38.32
C PRO A 15 -0.93 -38.18 -38.02
N GLN A 16 -2.11 -38.81 -37.96
CA GLN A 16 -3.38 -38.14 -37.70
C GLN A 16 -3.63 -37.93 -36.20
N GLU A 17 -3.32 -38.90 -35.33
CA GLU A 17 -3.57 -38.79 -33.88
C GLU A 17 -2.74 -37.69 -33.21
N THR A 18 -1.48 -37.50 -33.63
CA THR A 18 -0.64 -36.40 -33.12
C THR A 18 -1.16 -35.03 -33.55
N SER A 19 -1.69 -34.92 -34.77
CA SER A 19 -2.29 -33.68 -35.28
C SER A 19 -3.58 -33.30 -34.56
N ASP A 20 -4.40 -34.29 -34.17
CA ASP A 20 -5.66 -34.05 -33.47
C ASP A 20 -5.42 -33.70 -31.98
N VAL A 21 -4.39 -34.27 -31.35
CA VAL A 21 -3.98 -33.90 -29.98
C VAL A 21 -3.36 -32.50 -29.94
N GLU A 22 -2.56 -32.11 -30.93
CA GLU A 22 -2.05 -30.73 -31.04
C GLU A 22 -3.15 -29.72 -31.38
N ARG A 23 -4.15 -30.12 -32.17
CA ARG A 23 -5.34 -29.32 -32.47
C ARG A 23 -6.24 -29.14 -31.26
N CYS A 24 -6.43 -30.17 -30.45
CA CYS A 24 -7.13 -30.06 -29.16
C CYS A 24 -6.37 -29.16 -28.19
N LYS A 25 -5.04 -29.33 -28.03
CA LYS A 25 -4.22 -28.46 -27.15
C LYS A 25 -4.16 -27.00 -27.61
N SER A 26 -4.17 -26.75 -28.91
CA SER A 26 -4.24 -25.38 -29.46
C SER A 26 -5.64 -24.78 -29.33
N ASN A 27 -6.69 -25.58 -29.44
CA ASN A 27 -8.05 -25.16 -29.13
C ASN A 27 -8.27 -24.91 -27.63
N GLU A 28 -7.65 -25.68 -26.74
CA GLU A 28 -7.64 -25.49 -25.27
C GLU A 28 -6.89 -24.20 -24.90
N LYS A 29 -5.70 -23.97 -25.49
CA LYS A 29 -4.98 -22.69 -25.33
C LYS A 29 -5.76 -21.49 -25.87
N ASN A 30 -6.45 -21.64 -26.99
CA ASN A 30 -7.28 -20.58 -27.57
C ASN A 30 -8.56 -20.32 -26.76
N SER A 31 -9.12 -21.33 -26.09
CA SER A 31 -10.29 -21.18 -25.22
C SER A 31 -9.93 -20.62 -23.84
N GLU A 32 -8.75 -20.92 -23.30
CA GLU A 32 -8.20 -20.23 -22.12
C GLU A 32 -7.81 -18.78 -22.41
N GLN A 33 -7.35 -18.46 -23.64
CA GLN A 33 -7.01 -17.08 -24.04
C GLN A 33 -8.22 -16.18 -24.35
N SER A 34 -9.42 -16.73 -24.51
CA SER A 34 -10.61 -15.96 -24.94
C SER A 34 -11.66 -15.72 -23.85
N GLN A 35 -11.40 -16.08 -22.58
CA GLN A 35 -12.33 -15.86 -21.47
C GLN A 35 -11.64 -15.35 -20.19
N GLN A 36 -10.74 -14.36 -20.31
CA GLN A 36 -10.57 -13.42 -19.20
C GLN A 36 -11.56 -12.27 -19.41
N PRO A 37 -12.55 -12.06 -18.52
CA PRO A 37 -13.40 -10.89 -18.62
C PRO A 37 -12.47 -9.68 -18.51
N THR A 38 -12.40 -8.89 -19.58
CA THR A 38 -11.68 -7.62 -19.57
C THR A 38 -12.40 -6.77 -18.52
N ALA A 39 -11.81 -6.65 -17.33
CA ALA A 39 -12.43 -5.92 -16.23
C ALA A 39 -12.77 -4.52 -16.73
N GLU A 40 -14.08 -4.22 -16.88
CA GLU A 40 -14.50 -2.90 -17.33
C GLU A 40 -13.90 -1.87 -16.37
N ARG A 41 -13.12 -0.94 -16.92
CA ARG A 41 -12.39 0.07 -16.15
C ARG A 41 -13.40 0.90 -15.36
N GLN A 42 -13.35 0.80 -14.04
CA GLN A 42 -14.28 1.51 -13.16
C GLN A 42 -14.13 3.03 -13.33
N LYS A 43 -15.26 3.73 -13.32
CA LYS A 43 -15.28 5.19 -13.44
C LYS A 43 -14.95 5.82 -12.09
N TRP A 44 -14.34 7.01 -12.11
CA TRP A 44 -13.85 7.72 -10.91
C TRP A 44 -14.89 8.00 -9.82
N TYR A 45 -16.17 8.04 -10.18
CA TYR A 45 -17.30 8.26 -9.27
C TYR A 45 -18.00 6.96 -8.83
N GLN A 46 -17.59 5.80 -9.34
CA GLN A 46 -18.17 4.51 -8.99
C GLN A 46 -17.42 3.92 -7.80
N TRP A 47 -17.98 4.12 -6.60
CA TRP A 47 -17.45 3.56 -5.36
C TRP A 47 -17.57 2.03 -5.28
N PHE A 48 -18.53 1.44 -6.00
CA PHE A 48 -18.80 -0.01 -6.02
C PHE A 48 -18.60 -0.57 -7.41
N ALA A 49 -18.13 -1.81 -7.50
CA ALA A 49 -18.03 -2.49 -8.77
C ALA A 49 -19.43 -2.70 -9.39
N PRO A 50 -19.55 -2.70 -10.73
CA PRO A 50 -20.81 -3.02 -11.41
C PRO A 50 -21.36 -4.40 -11.01
N THR A 51 -20.47 -5.31 -10.60
CA THR A 51 -20.75 -6.68 -10.19
C THR A 51 -21.16 -6.82 -8.71
N ASP A 52 -21.11 -5.76 -7.91
CA ASP A 52 -21.34 -5.83 -6.46
C ASP A 52 -22.82 -5.93 -6.09
N THR A 53 -23.17 -6.99 -5.38
CA THR A 53 -24.50 -7.23 -4.80
C THR A 53 -24.82 -6.23 -3.68
N PRO A 54 -26.11 -5.97 -3.38
CA PRO A 54 -26.50 -5.04 -2.31
C PRO A 54 -26.01 -5.47 -0.92
N ALA A 55 -25.84 -6.78 -0.69
CA ALA A 55 -25.27 -7.32 0.54
C ALA A 55 -23.77 -6.96 0.69
N GLU A 56 -23.01 -7.06 -0.40
CA GLU A 56 -21.59 -6.70 -0.42
C GLU A 56 -21.36 -5.22 -0.18
N ARG A 57 -22.19 -4.36 -0.77
CA ARG A 57 -22.07 -2.91 -0.57
C ARG A 57 -22.30 -2.51 0.88
N ARG A 58 -23.26 -3.15 1.55
CA ARG A 58 -23.53 -2.92 2.98
C ARG A 58 -22.37 -3.37 3.85
N LEU A 59 -21.75 -4.50 3.50
CA LEU A 59 -20.55 -5.01 4.16
C LEU A 59 -19.36 -4.05 4.02
N ILE A 60 -19.08 -3.58 2.79
CA ILE A 60 -18.00 -2.61 2.52
C ILE A 60 -18.23 -1.33 3.33
N LEU A 61 -19.41 -0.71 3.24
CA LEU A 61 -19.70 0.54 3.96
C LEU A 61 -19.56 0.40 5.48
N LYS A 62 -19.98 -0.74 6.03
CA LYS A 62 -19.87 -1.03 7.46
C LYS A 62 -18.40 -1.17 7.89
N LEU A 63 -17.58 -1.82 7.06
CA LEU A 63 -16.14 -2.00 7.31
C LEU A 63 -15.39 -0.67 7.16
N ASP A 64 -15.63 0.07 6.08
CA ASP A 64 -15.01 1.37 5.79
C ASP A 64 -15.34 2.38 6.88
N GLY A 65 -16.60 2.47 7.32
CA GLY A 65 -16.99 3.38 8.40
C GLY A 65 -16.25 3.09 9.70
N LEU A 66 -16.05 1.81 10.04
CA LEU A 66 -15.32 1.41 11.23
C LEU A 66 -13.82 1.73 11.12
N ILE A 67 -13.21 1.45 9.96
CA ILE A 67 -11.80 1.75 9.70
C ILE A 67 -11.57 3.27 9.70
N ILE A 68 -12.42 4.07 9.07
CA ILE A 68 -12.30 5.54 9.01
C ILE A 68 -12.35 6.14 10.41
N VAL A 69 -13.30 5.72 11.25
CA VAL A 69 -13.40 6.20 12.64
C VAL A 69 -12.14 5.84 13.42
N PHE A 70 -11.64 4.61 13.28
CA PHE A 70 -10.41 4.19 13.94
C PHE A 70 -9.18 4.98 13.48
N LEU A 71 -8.99 5.14 12.17
CA LEU A 71 -7.87 5.88 11.59
C LEU A 71 -7.88 7.36 12.02
N PHE A 72 -9.06 7.98 12.05
CA PHE A 72 -9.22 9.35 12.53
C PHE A 72 -8.79 9.49 13.99
N LEU A 73 -9.28 8.62 14.89
CA LEU A 73 -8.92 8.64 16.30
C LEU A 73 -7.42 8.36 16.50
N ALA A 74 -6.86 7.39 15.78
CA ALA A 74 -5.45 7.05 15.85
C ALA A 74 -4.54 8.20 15.39
N HIS A 75 -4.89 8.85 14.28
CA HIS A 75 -4.13 10.00 13.79
C HIS A 75 -4.24 11.19 14.74
N TRP A 76 -5.43 11.45 15.27
CA TRP A 76 -5.63 12.51 16.26
C TRP A 76 -4.77 12.28 17.52
N ALA A 77 -4.72 11.05 18.03
CA ALA A 77 -3.85 10.72 19.16
C ALA A 77 -2.36 10.86 18.83
N LYS A 78 -1.94 10.51 17.61
CA LYS A 78 -0.56 10.76 17.15
C LYS A 78 -0.23 12.26 17.17
N VAL A 79 -1.14 13.11 16.71
CA VAL A 79 -0.94 14.57 16.69
C VAL A 79 -0.88 15.13 18.11
N LEU A 80 -1.75 14.66 19.02
CA LEU A 80 -1.70 15.05 20.43
C LEU A 80 -0.37 14.70 21.08
N ASP A 81 0.10 13.47 20.89
CA ASP A 81 1.36 12.99 21.43
C ASP A 81 2.54 13.83 20.92
N SER A 82 2.55 14.14 19.62
CA SER A 82 3.57 15.01 19.01
C SER A 82 3.53 16.45 19.54
N SER A 83 2.38 16.95 19.99
CA SER A 83 2.21 18.35 20.42
C SER A 83 2.51 18.59 21.90
N ALA A 84 2.43 17.55 22.74
CA ALA A 84 2.46 17.67 24.21
C ALA A 84 3.84 17.36 24.82
N THR A 85 4.95 17.76 24.19
CA THR A 85 6.33 17.38 24.54
C THR A 85 6.75 17.63 26.01
N SER A 86 6.11 18.57 26.72
CA SER A 86 6.42 18.87 28.14
C SER A 86 5.69 18.00 29.17
N THR A 87 4.63 17.29 28.80
CA THR A 87 3.82 16.41 29.70
C THR A 87 3.53 15.04 29.04
N ALA A 88 4.32 14.72 28.01
CA ALA A 88 4.00 13.74 26.96
C ALA A 88 3.79 12.32 27.46
N TYR A 89 4.56 11.87 28.45
CA TYR A 89 4.56 10.45 28.79
C TYR A 89 3.18 10.01 29.31
N VAL A 90 2.66 10.65 30.36
CA VAL A 90 1.37 10.24 30.97
C VAL A 90 0.19 10.53 30.04
N SER A 91 0.20 11.66 29.32
CA SER A 91 -0.88 12.05 28.41
C SER A 91 -0.93 11.19 27.14
N GLY A 92 0.22 10.83 26.57
CA GLY A 92 0.34 9.94 25.41
C GLY A 92 -0.15 8.53 25.70
N PHE A 93 0.27 7.91 26.82
CA PHE A 93 -0.24 6.59 27.23
C PHE A 93 -1.75 6.62 27.49
N ALA A 94 -2.26 7.68 28.12
CA ALA A 94 -3.69 7.82 28.40
C ALA A 94 -4.54 7.92 27.13
N CYS A 95 -4.04 8.51 26.04
CA CYS A 95 -4.76 8.61 24.78
C CYS A 95 -4.60 7.34 23.92
N THR A 96 -3.40 6.75 23.89
CA THR A 96 -3.09 5.62 22.99
C THR A 96 -3.67 4.29 23.46
N ILE A 97 -3.67 4.00 24.77
CA ILE A 97 -4.17 2.72 25.31
C ILE A 97 -5.66 2.51 24.99
N PRO A 98 -6.58 3.48 25.23
CA PRO A 98 -7.99 3.32 24.88
C PRO A 98 -8.21 3.13 23.38
N ILE A 99 -7.43 3.82 22.54
CA ILE A 99 -7.55 3.70 21.09
C ILE A 99 -7.04 2.34 20.61
N ALA A 100 -5.94 1.83 21.17
CA ALA A 100 -5.45 0.49 20.89
C ALA A 100 -6.48 -0.58 21.30
N PHE A 101 -7.11 -0.42 22.46
CA PHE A 101 -8.19 -1.29 22.91
C PHE A 101 -9.41 -1.22 21.98
N LEU A 102 -9.81 -0.01 21.58
CA LEU A 102 -10.89 0.23 20.63
C LEU A 102 -10.59 -0.42 19.27
N GLY A 103 -9.34 -0.35 18.79
CA GLY A 103 -8.87 -1.05 17.60
C GLY A 103 -8.98 -2.57 17.71
N LEU A 104 -8.57 -3.15 18.84
CA LEU A 104 -8.73 -4.58 19.12
C LEU A 104 -10.19 -5.03 19.16
N CYS A 105 -11.10 -4.17 19.65
CA CYS A 105 -12.52 -4.49 19.71
C CYS A 105 -13.23 -4.30 18.37
N LEU A 106 -12.90 -3.25 17.62
CA LEU A 106 -13.61 -2.88 16.39
C LEU A 106 -13.07 -3.62 15.16
N LEU A 107 -11.74 -3.74 15.00
CA LEU A 107 -11.16 -4.27 13.77
C LEU A 107 -11.38 -5.77 13.67
N PRO A 108 -12.08 -6.25 12.61
CA PRO A 108 -12.27 -7.66 12.41
C PRO A 108 -10.94 -8.33 12.07
N SER A 109 -10.72 -9.51 12.63
CA SER A 109 -9.58 -10.35 12.25
C SER A 109 -9.72 -10.83 10.80
N THR A 110 -8.61 -11.30 10.21
CA THR A 110 -8.54 -11.81 8.83
C THR A 110 -9.72 -12.73 8.46
N PRO A 111 -10.23 -12.67 7.22
CA PRO A 111 -11.41 -13.43 6.80
C PRO A 111 -11.27 -14.95 6.97
N ASP A 112 -10.04 -15.48 6.89
CA ASP A 112 -9.73 -16.92 7.10
C ASP A 112 -9.98 -17.40 8.54
N ARG A 113 -9.87 -16.50 9.53
CA ARG A 113 -10.10 -16.74 10.96
C ARG A 113 -10.84 -15.55 11.55
N CYS A 114 -12.06 -15.32 11.08
CA CYS A 114 -12.81 -14.14 11.47
C CYS A 114 -13.40 -14.32 12.88
N ASN A 115 -12.72 -13.78 13.89
CA ASN A 115 -13.26 -13.61 15.24
C ASN A 115 -13.83 -12.19 15.40
N SER A 116 -14.87 -11.88 14.62
CA SER A 116 -15.53 -10.59 14.71
C SER A 116 -16.75 -10.67 15.61
N ARG A 117 -16.92 -9.65 16.45
CA ARG A 117 -18.11 -9.49 17.30
C ARG A 117 -19.28 -8.84 16.56
N TYR A 118 -19.02 -8.23 15.40
CA TYR A 118 -19.98 -7.38 14.68
C TYR A 118 -20.37 -7.90 13.29
N LEU A 119 -19.57 -8.79 12.69
CA LEU A 119 -19.86 -9.40 11.38
C LEU A 119 -20.71 -10.65 11.55
N THR A 120 -21.76 -10.80 10.73
CA THR A 120 -22.54 -12.03 10.68
C THR A 120 -21.81 -13.12 9.88
N GLN A 121 -22.21 -14.39 10.05
CA GLN A 121 -21.60 -15.51 9.32
C GLN A 121 -21.77 -15.36 7.80
N ASP A 122 -22.89 -14.81 7.34
CA ASP A 122 -23.13 -14.54 5.92
C ASP A 122 -22.21 -13.44 5.37
N GLU A 123 -21.97 -12.39 6.15
CA GLU A 123 -21.02 -11.32 5.81
C GLU A 123 -19.57 -11.86 5.72
N ILE A 124 -19.20 -12.80 6.60
CA ILE A 124 -17.88 -13.44 6.60
C ILE A 124 -17.70 -14.31 5.35
N ARG A 125 -18.70 -15.12 5.01
CA ARG A 125 -18.68 -15.97 3.81
C ARG A 125 -18.50 -15.15 2.55
N LEU A 126 -19.26 -14.04 2.43
CA LEU A 126 -19.17 -13.11 1.32
C LEU A 126 -17.77 -12.49 1.18
N ALA A 127 -17.13 -12.16 2.31
CA ALA A 127 -15.75 -11.67 2.32
C ALA A 127 -14.73 -12.74 1.88
N GLN A 128 -14.93 -14.00 2.27
CA GLN A 128 -14.09 -15.12 1.85
C GLN A 128 -14.23 -15.41 0.35
N GLU A 129 -15.45 -15.39 -0.17
CA GLU A 129 -15.74 -15.57 -1.60
C GLU A 129 -15.08 -14.48 -2.46
N ARG A 130 -15.05 -13.23 -1.98
CA ARG A 130 -14.31 -12.14 -2.65
C ARG A 130 -12.80 -12.32 -2.66
N MET A 131 -12.22 -12.71 -1.53
CA MET A 131 -10.78 -13.01 -1.45
C MET A 131 -10.39 -14.14 -2.41
N ALA A 132 -11.24 -15.16 -2.52
CA ALA A 132 -11.06 -16.26 -3.47
C ALA A 132 -11.19 -15.78 -4.94
N ALA A 133 -12.15 -14.91 -5.24
CA ALA A 133 -12.34 -14.33 -6.58
C ALA A 133 -11.13 -13.48 -7.02
N GLU A 134 -10.48 -12.76 -6.10
CA GLU A 134 -9.26 -12.01 -6.36
C GLU A 134 -7.97 -12.88 -6.42
N HIS A 135 -8.10 -14.21 -6.37
CA HIS A 135 -6.95 -15.14 -6.35
C HIS A 135 -5.94 -14.85 -5.23
N ARG A 136 -6.39 -14.25 -4.11
CA ARG A 136 -5.53 -13.98 -2.96
C ARG A 136 -5.43 -15.23 -2.11
N GLU A 137 -4.24 -15.85 -2.08
CA GLU A 137 -4.02 -17.04 -1.27
C GLU A 137 -4.20 -16.75 0.23
N PRO A 138 -4.87 -17.66 0.98
CA PRO A 138 -5.03 -17.52 2.42
C PRO A 138 -3.68 -17.54 3.13
N ARG A 139 -3.59 -16.84 4.26
CA ARG A 139 -2.31 -16.67 4.98
C ARG A 139 -1.80 -18.00 5.51
N GLN A 140 -0.66 -18.45 4.99
CA GLN A 140 0.07 -19.61 5.49
C GLN A 140 0.95 -19.24 6.71
N PRO A 141 1.25 -20.20 7.60
CA PRO A 141 2.09 -19.96 8.77
C PRO A 141 3.54 -19.64 8.36
N PHE A 142 4.11 -18.60 8.99
CA PHE A 142 5.50 -18.21 8.75
C PHE A 142 6.46 -19.35 9.07
N THR A 143 7.07 -19.89 8.02
CA THR A 143 8.07 -20.95 8.12
C THR A 143 9.43 -20.35 7.79
N ILE A 144 10.44 -20.53 8.65
CA ILE A 144 11.78 -19.94 8.47
C ILE A 144 12.36 -20.19 7.05
N PRO A 145 12.27 -21.41 6.49
CA PRO A 145 12.63 -21.68 5.09
C PRO A 145 11.98 -20.73 4.06
N ARG A 146 10.70 -20.41 4.22
CA ARG A 146 9.98 -19.50 3.32
C ARG A 146 10.47 -18.07 3.46
N ILE A 147 10.71 -17.61 4.69
CA ILE A 147 11.28 -16.28 4.95
C ILE A 147 12.64 -16.15 4.25
N ILE A 148 13.53 -17.14 4.41
CA ILE A 148 14.84 -17.13 3.75
C ILE A 148 14.70 -17.11 2.23
N THR A 149 13.70 -17.82 1.68
CA THR A 149 13.41 -17.81 0.24
C THR A 149 12.97 -16.44 -0.24
N ILE A 150 12.08 -15.77 0.51
CA ILE A 150 11.62 -14.41 0.22
C ILE A 150 12.79 -13.41 0.29
N LEU A 151 13.63 -13.50 1.32
CA LEU A 151 14.80 -12.63 1.49
C LEU A 151 15.86 -12.81 0.39
N LYS A 152 15.95 -13.99 -0.23
CA LYS A 152 16.79 -14.23 -1.41
C LYS A 152 16.16 -13.73 -2.71
N GLY A 153 14.87 -13.41 -2.71
CA GLY A 153 14.18 -12.86 -3.85
C GLY A 153 14.68 -11.46 -4.19
N TRP A 154 14.70 -11.11 -5.47
CA TRP A 154 15.11 -9.77 -5.90
C TRP A 154 14.04 -8.70 -5.60
N ARG A 155 12.76 -9.09 -5.57
CA ARG A 155 11.61 -8.20 -5.39
C ARG A 155 11.69 -7.39 -4.09
N ILE A 156 12.03 -8.06 -2.99
CA ILE A 156 12.16 -7.40 -1.68
C ILE A 156 13.24 -6.34 -1.70
N TRP A 157 14.43 -6.63 -2.26
CA TRP A 157 15.53 -5.68 -2.25
C TRP A 157 15.27 -4.46 -3.14
N ILE A 158 14.60 -4.64 -4.28
CA ILE A 158 14.21 -3.51 -5.13
C ILE A 158 13.13 -2.67 -4.44
N LEU A 159 12.09 -3.28 -3.88
CA LEU A 159 10.99 -2.56 -3.22
C LEU A 159 11.45 -1.85 -1.93
N VAL A 160 12.29 -2.50 -1.14
CA VAL A 160 12.90 -1.92 0.06
C VAL A 160 13.86 -0.79 -0.30
N GLY A 161 14.73 -0.99 -1.30
CA GLY A 161 15.63 0.07 -1.75
C GLY A 161 14.87 1.27 -2.29
N PHE A 162 13.83 1.03 -3.08
CA PHE A 162 12.94 2.08 -3.58
C PHE A 162 12.24 2.83 -2.43
N ALA A 163 11.67 2.11 -1.46
CA ALA A 163 11.03 2.70 -0.28
C ALA A 163 12.03 3.50 0.59
N PHE A 164 13.27 3.02 0.71
CA PHE A 164 14.34 3.73 1.41
C PHE A 164 14.62 5.08 0.75
N PHE A 165 14.91 5.12 -0.55
CA PHE A 165 15.17 6.38 -1.25
C PHE A 165 13.98 7.33 -1.20
N PHE A 166 12.77 6.80 -1.36
CA PHE A 166 11.55 7.58 -1.22
C PHE A 166 11.42 8.20 0.18
N SER A 167 11.61 7.41 1.24
CA SER A 167 11.52 7.87 2.63
C SER A 167 12.60 8.89 2.98
N GLN A 168 13.80 8.79 2.39
CA GLN A 168 14.87 9.76 2.62
C GLN A 168 14.71 11.04 1.77
N ALA A 169 14.06 10.94 0.61
CA ALA A 169 13.75 12.11 -0.22
C ALA A 169 12.74 13.06 0.43
N ASP A 170 12.03 12.61 1.47
CA ASP A 170 11.09 13.41 2.28
C ASP A 170 11.78 14.21 3.42
N GLY A 171 13.12 14.18 3.50
CA GLY A 171 13.87 14.85 4.58
C GLY A 171 13.63 16.37 4.71
N VAL A 172 13.12 17.04 3.68
CA VAL A 172 12.83 18.49 3.71
C VAL A 172 11.64 18.81 4.62
N SER A 173 10.56 18.02 4.51
CA SER A 173 9.34 18.11 5.33
C SER A 173 9.56 17.52 6.72
N SER A 174 10.23 16.37 6.77
CA SER A 174 10.43 15.60 8.01
C SER A 174 11.36 16.29 9.02
N ASN A 175 12.30 17.15 8.58
CA ASN A 175 13.27 17.81 9.45
C ASN A 175 12.83 19.20 9.96
N SER A 176 11.53 19.52 9.95
CA SER A 176 11.05 20.82 10.45
C SER A 176 11.65 22.03 9.71
N GLY A 177 12.00 21.88 8.43
CA GLY A 177 12.67 22.93 7.65
C GLY A 177 11.87 24.23 7.56
N LEU A 178 10.55 24.13 7.40
CA LEU A 178 9.65 25.28 7.34
C LEU A 178 9.59 26.05 8.67
N SER A 179 9.47 25.35 9.81
CA SER A 179 9.40 26.02 11.11
C SER A 179 10.73 26.66 11.51
N LEU A 180 11.86 26.02 11.17
CA LEU A 180 13.19 26.58 11.37
C LEU A 180 13.42 27.84 10.54
N TRP A 181 13.03 27.82 9.25
CA TRP A 181 13.12 28.98 8.37
C TRP A 181 12.23 30.14 8.84
N LEU A 182 10.98 29.86 9.21
CA LEU A 182 10.07 30.88 9.75
C LEU A 182 10.61 31.50 11.05
N LYS A 183 11.26 30.71 11.91
CA LYS A 183 11.91 31.20 13.11
C LYS A 183 13.12 32.09 12.79
N ALA A 184 13.92 31.74 11.77
CA ALA A 184 15.04 32.55 11.31
C ALA A 184 14.59 33.90 10.71
N GLU A 185 13.42 33.92 10.07
CA GLU A 185 12.81 35.13 9.48
C GLU A 185 12.00 35.96 10.51
N ASN A 186 12.07 35.62 11.81
CA ASN A 186 11.43 36.32 12.94
C ASN A 186 9.88 36.33 12.91
N TYR A 187 9.24 35.27 12.40
CA TYR A 187 7.78 35.12 12.54
C TYR A 187 7.37 34.86 14.01
N SER A 188 6.14 35.28 14.36
CA SER A 188 5.57 34.98 15.68
C SER A 188 5.34 33.49 15.88
N VAL A 189 5.40 33.02 17.13
CA VAL A 189 5.13 31.60 17.47
C VAL A 189 3.74 31.17 17.01
N GLU A 190 2.75 32.07 17.12
CA GLU A 190 1.39 31.85 16.60
C GLU A 190 1.41 31.64 15.07
N SER A 191 2.07 32.52 14.31
CA SER A 191 2.13 32.40 12.85
C SER A 191 2.85 31.13 12.42
N ILE A 192 3.92 30.74 13.11
CA ILE A 192 4.65 29.49 12.85
C ILE A 192 3.71 28.29 13.02
N ASN A 193 2.97 28.23 14.12
CA ASN A 193 2.03 27.16 14.39
C ASN A 193 0.89 27.13 13.36
N THR A 194 0.33 28.28 12.94
CA THR A 194 -0.71 28.29 11.92
C THR A 194 -0.19 27.90 10.54
N ILE A 195 0.92 28.46 10.08
CA ILE A 195 1.46 28.22 8.74
C ILE A 195 1.92 26.76 8.58
N THR A 196 2.53 26.19 9.61
CA THR A 196 3.01 24.80 9.56
C THR A 196 1.87 23.78 9.47
N THR A 197 0.66 24.11 9.91
CA THR A 197 -0.52 23.22 9.75
C THR A 197 -0.99 23.08 8.30
N VAL A 198 -0.57 23.98 7.40
CA VAL A 198 -0.93 23.92 5.97
C VAL A 198 -0.27 22.71 5.30
N SER A 199 0.95 22.33 5.71
CA SER A 199 1.69 21.21 5.11
C SER A 199 0.91 19.89 5.16
N PRO A 200 0.48 19.37 6.33
CA PRO A 200 -0.30 18.13 6.38
C PRO A 200 -1.65 18.25 5.66
N ALA A 201 -2.28 19.43 5.62
CA ALA A 201 -3.51 19.64 4.87
C ALA A 201 -3.30 19.45 3.35
N VAL A 202 -2.21 19.99 2.81
CA VAL A 202 -1.82 19.79 1.41
C VAL A 202 -1.52 18.31 1.14
N THR A 203 -0.82 17.63 2.05
CA THR A 203 -0.56 16.19 1.95
C THR A 203 -1.86 15.39 1.86
N ILE A 204 -2.86 15.66 2.72
CA ILE A 204 -4.14 14.95 2.69
C ILE A 204 -4.85 15.12 1.34
N VAL A 205 -4.94 16.36 0.85
CA VAL A 205 -5.57 16.64 -0.45
C VAL A 205 -4.82 15.95 -1.59
N ALA A 206 -3.49 16.02 -1.58
CA ALA A 206 -2.65 15.37 -2.58
C ALA A 206 -2.80 13.84 -2.55
N SER A 207 -2.82 13.22 -1.36
CA SER A 207 -3.04 11.77 -1.20
C SER A 207 -4.36 11.31 -1.81
N ILE A 208 -5.44 12.05 -1.56
CA ILE A 208 -6.77 11.72 -2.10
C ILE A 208 -6.75 11.86 -3.62
N VAL A 209 -6.25 12.97 -4.16
CA VAL A 209 -6.23 13.22 -5.61
C VAL A 209 -5.36 12.19 -6.32
N CYS A 210 -4.15 11.94 -5.83
CA CYS A 210 -3.23 10.96 -6.41
C CYS A 210 -3.80 9.54 -6.28
N GLY A 211 -4.44 9.19 -5.16
CA GLY A 211 -5.09 7.90 -4.97
C GLY A 211 -6.20 7.66 -5.99
N VAL A 212 -7.10 8.63 -6.15
CA VAL A 212 -8.19 8.56 -7.14
C VAL A 212 -7.63 8.43 -8.56
N ILE A 213 -6.62 9.22 -8.94
CA ILE A 213 -6.02 9.14 -10.27
C ILE A 213 -5.31 7.79 -10.49
N SER A 214 -4.62 7.29 -9.46
CA SER A 214 -3.93 6.00 -9.47
C SER A 214 -4.90 4.86 -9.78
N ASP A 215 -6.05 4.85 -9.12
CA ASP A 215 -7.03 3.78 -9.23
C ASP A 215 -7.79 3.82 -10.57
N ILE A 216 -8.12 5.02 -11.07
CA ILE A 216 -8.76 5.15 -12.39
C ILE A 216 -7.82 4.73 -13.50
N TYR A 217 -6.61 5.29 -13.48
CA TYR A 217 -5.73 5.19 -14.64
C TYR A 217 -4.84 3.95 -14.63
N ASP A 218 -4.80 3.22 -13.51
CA ASP A 218 -3.78 2.22 -13.21
C ASP A 218 -2.35 2.77 -13.44
N ALA A 219 -2.19 4.07 -13.22
CA ALA A 219 -0.99 4.84 -13.58
C ALA A 219 -0.06 5.04 -12.37
N LYS A 220 0.02 4.04 -11.49
CA LYS A 220 0.78 4.08 -10.23
C LYS A 220 2.22 4.54 -10.45
N VAL A 221 2.92 3.91 -11.40
CA VAL A 221 4.32 4.21 -11.73
C VAL A 221 4.48 5.63 -12.30
N SER A 222 3.55 6.06 -13.16
CA SER A 222 3.59 7.40 -13.76
C SER A 222 3.37 8.50 -12.71
N LEU A 223 2.45 8.28 -11.77
CA LEU A 223 2.22 9.23 -10.67
C LEU A 223 3.41 9.31 -9.74
N ILE A 224 4.02 8.18 -9.40
CA ILE A 224 5.27 8.13 -8.62
C ILE A 224 6.36 8.95 -9.33
N ALA A 225 6.54 8.79 -10.64
CA ALA A 225 7.54 9.53 -11.40
C ALA A 225 7.26 11.03 -11.45
N ILE A 226 6.00 11.45 -11.67
CA ILE A 226 5.60 12.86 -11.68
C ILE A 226 5.87 13.50 -10.32
N THR A 227 5.48 12.84 -9.23
CA THR A 227 5.71 13.36 -7.88
C THR A 227 7.18 13.41 -7.52
N ALA A 228 7.98 12.44 -7.96
CA ALA A 228 9.43 12.51 -7.80
C ALA A 228 10.04 13.72 -8.53
N LEU A 229 9.58 14.02 -9.74
CA LEU A 229 10.02 15.21 -10.50
C LEU A 229 9.61 16.52 -9.81
N LEU A 230 8.39 16.60 -9.30
CA LEU A 230 7.90 17.75 -8.53
C LEU A 230 8.72 17.94 -7.24
N ASN A 231 9.08 16.85 -6.56
CA ASN A 231 9.90 16.91 -5.36
C ASN A 231 11.34 17.35 -5.66
N ILE A 232 11.94 16.87 -6.76
CA ILE A 232 13.25 17.35 -7.24
C ILE A 232 13.21 18.86 -7.51
N PHE A 233 12.14 19.34 -8.14
CA PHE A 233 11.94 20.77 -8.38
C PHE A 233 11.83 21.56 -7.06
N ALA A 234 11.05 21.08 -6.08
CA ALA A 234 10.95 21.70 -4.76
C ALA A 234 12.31 21.77 -4.05
N CYS A 235 13.07 20.68 -4.05
CA CYS A 235 14.42 20.61 -3.48
C CYS A 235 15.38 21.58 -4.18
N LEU A 236 15.34 21.69 -5.52
CA LEU A 236 16.17 22.62 -6.28
C LEU A 236 15.88 24.08 -5.90
N VAL A 237 14.60 24.45 -5.80
CA VAL A 237 14.20 25.79 -5.39
C VAL A 237 14.69 26.12 -3.98
N LEU A 238 14.60 25.17 -3.04
CA LEU A 238 15.05 25.36 -1.65
C LEU A 238 16.58 25.36 -1.51
N ALA A 239 17.32 24.72 -2.42
CA ALA A 239 18.78 24.75 -2.45
C ALA A 239 19.32 26.13 -2.90
N ILE A 240 18.54 26.92 -3.63
CA ILE A 240 18.93 28.26 -4.05
C ILE A 240 18.71 29.24 -2.89
N TRP A 241 19.78 29.89 -2.44
CA TRP A 241 19.76 30.77 -1.25
C TRP A 241 18.79 31.97 -1.39
N ASN A 242 18.74 32.56 -2.58
CA ASN A 242 17.93 33.75 -2.86
C ASN A 242 16.78 33.42 -3.83
N VAL A 243 15.57 33.33 -3.28
CA VAL A 243 14.33 32.99 -3.98
C VAL A 243 13.21 33.85 -3.40
N PRO A 244 12.26 34.36 -4.21
CA PRO A 244 11.12 35.12 -3.70
C PRO A 244 10.33 34.32 -2.65
N VAL A 245 9.87 35.02 -1.61
CA VAL A 245 9.18 34.43 -0.45
C VAL A 245 8.03 33.50 -0.85
N GLY A 246 7.22 33.89 -1.84
CA GLY A 246 6.12 33.07 -2.34
C GLY A 246 6.57 31.75 -2.96
N LEU A 247 7.72 31.73 -3.66
CA LEU A 247 8.25 30.51 -4.27
C LEU A 247 8.88 29.59 -3.21
N LYS A 248 9.44 30.13 -2.12
CA LYS A 248 9.90 29.35 -0.97
C LYS A 248 8.73 28.63 -0.29
N PHE A 249 7.63 29.35 -0.01
CA PHE A 249 6.41 28.74 0.52
C PHE A 249 5.84 27.66 -0.40
N PHE A 250 5.76 27.96 -1.70
CA PHE A 250 5.32 26.99 -2.69
C PHE A 250 6.19 25.72 -2.68
N ALA A 251 7.51 25.85 -2.64
CA ALA A 251 8.41 24.71 -2.60
C ALA A 251 8.26 23.87 -1.32
N PHE A 252 8.11 24.50 -0.14
CA PHE A 252 7.85 23.78 1.11
C PHE A 252 6.53 23.01 1.06
N PHE A 253 5.45 23.61 0.57
CA PHE A 253 4.16 22.92 0.46
C PHE A 253 4.13 21.87 -0.65
N LEU A 254 4.84 22.12 -1.76
CA LEU A 254 4.98 21.14 -2.85
C LEU A 254 5.73 19.90 -2.38
N SER A 255 6.77 20.06 -1.56
CA SER A 255 7.48 18.93 -0.92
C SER A 255 6.51 18.04 -0.11
N GLY A 256 5.51 18.63 0.56
CA GLY A 256 4.49 17.88 1.32
C GLY A 256 3.61 16.96 0.46
N THR A 257 3.54 17.19 -0.87
CA THR A 257 2.82 16.29 -1.79
C THR A 257 3.56 14.96 -2.00
N ALA A 258 4.87 14.91 -1.73
CA ALA A 258 5.66 13.69 -1.83
C ALA A 258 5.20 12.64 -0.80
N ASP A 259 4.91 13.05 0.44
CA ASP A 259 4.41 12.15 1.49
C ASP A 259 3.07 11.49 1.10
N GLY A 260 2.24 12.20 0.32
CA GLY A 260 0.96 11.66 -0.15
C GLY A 260 1.06 10.52 -1.16
N ILE A 261 2.22 10.34 -1.81
CA ILE A 261 2.44 9.22 -2.74
C ILE A 261 2.75 7.90 -2.00
N ALA A 262 3.08 7.96 -0.70
CA ALA A 262 3.47 6.78 0.08
C ALA A 262 2.40 5.68 0.00
N ALA A 263 1.13 6.06 0.12
CA ALA A 263 -0.01 5.14 0.01
C ALA A 263 -0.01 4.38 -1.33
N ILE A 264 0.32 5.05 -2.44
CA ILE A 264 0.37 4.45 -3.78
C ILE A 264 1.57 3.52 -3.90
N ILE A 265 2.72 3.87 -3.34
CA ILE A 265 3.91 2.99 -3.32
C ILE A 265 3.59 1.70 -2.57
N TYR A 266 2.95 1.78 -1.40
CA TYR A 266 2.54 0.59 -0.65
C TYR A 266 1.44 -0.20 -1.36
N ALA A 267 0.50 0.46 -2.04
CA ALA A 267 -0.50 -0.22 -2.87
C ALA A 267 0.14 -0.97 -4.04
N TRP A 268 1.10 -0.35 -4.72
CA TRP A 268 1.86 -0.97 -5.80
C TRP A 268 2.73 -2.15 -5.31
N ALA A 269 3.36 -2.02 -4.14
CA ALA A 269 4.09 -3.13 -3.51
C ALA A 269 3.17 -4.29 -3.14
N ASN A 270 1.94 -4.00 -2.65
CA ASN A 270 0.92 -5.02 -2.39
C ASN A 270 0.56 -5.81 -3.65
N GLU A 271 0.48 -5.13 -4.80
CA GLU A 271 0.14 -5.71 -6.10
C GLU A 271 1.28 -6.59 -6.65
N ILE A 272 2.52 -6.12 -6.59
CA ILE A 272 3.70 -6.90 -7.00
C ILE A 272 3.83 -8.19 -6.19
N CYS A 273 3.51 -8.13 -4.89
CA CYS A 273 3.57 -9.26 -3.97
C CYS A 273 2.21 -9.98 -3.80
N ALA A 274 1.24 -9.78 -4.70
CA ALA A 274 -0.10 -10.35 -4.56
C ALA A 274 -0.13 -11.88 -4.52
N ARG A 275 0.88 -12.54 -5.10
CA ARG A 275 0.98 -14.01 -5.21
C ARG A 275 1.21 -14.71 -3.88
N SER A 276 1.78 -14.03 -2.88
CA SER A 276 2.07 -14.63 -1.57
C SER A 276 1.76 -13.64 -0.45
N ALA A 277 0.83 -14.02 0.42
CA ALA A 277 0.49 -13.22 1.59
C ALA A 277 1.68 -13.06 2.56
N GLU A 278 2.55 -14.07 2.65
CA GLU A 278 3.78 -14.03 3.46
C GLU A 278 4.79 -13.04 2.88
N GLU A 279 5.03 -13.09 1.56
CA GLU A 279 5.94 -12.18 0.86
C GLU A 279 5.48 -10.74 1.02
N ARG A 280 4.19 -10.48 0.76
CA ARG A 280 3.58 -9.16 0.89
C ARG A 280 3.73 -8.58 2.29
N ALA A 281 3.39 -9.36 3.31
CA ALA A 281 3.49 -8.92 4.70
C ALA A 281 4.95 -8.60 5.08
N LEU A 282 5.90 -9.43 4.65
CA LEU A 282 7.32 -9.24 4.97
C LEU A 282 7.93 -8.06 4.21
N VAL A 283 7.60 -7.88 2.93
CA VAL A 283 8.08 -6.77 2.11
C VAL A 283 7.56 -5.44 2.65
N ILE A 284 6.26 -5.31 2.93
CA ILE A 284 5.66 -4.06 3.42
C ILE A 284 6.19 -3.67 4.80
N SER A 285 6.32 -4.65 5.70
CA SER A 285 6.90 -4.40 7.02
C SER A 285 8.38 -4.02 6.93
N ALA A 286 9.17 -4.65 6.05
CA ALA A 286 10.56 -4.28 5.81
C ALA A 286 10.70 -2.88 5.21
N MET A 287 9.87 -2.53 4.21
CA MET A 287 9.84 -1.19 3.59
C MET A 287 9.63 -0.10 4.65
N ASN A 288 8.62 -0.26 5.52
CA ASN A 288 8.34 0.72 6.58
C ASN A 288 9.41 0.73 7.67
N THR A 289 9.92 -0.44 8.07
CA THR A 289 10.94 -0.54 9.12
C THR A 289 12.22 0.18 8.71
N ILE A 290 12.74 -0.12 7.51
CA ILE A 290 13.99 0.46 7.02
C ILE A 290 13.85 1.97 6.78
N GLY A 291 12.73 2.42 6.21
CA GLY A 291 12.46 3.85 6.06
C GLY A 291 12.55 4.61 7.38
N ASN A 292 11.83 4.14 8.41
CA ASN A 292 11.82 4.79 9.73
C ASN A 292 13.14 4.65 10.49
N THR A 293 13.83 3.50 10.41
CA THR A 293 15.14 3.32 11.07
C THR A 293 16.15 4.34 10.60
N PHE A 294 16.23 4.57 9.29
CA PHE A 294 17.16 5.56 8.74
C PHE A 294 16.67 7.00 8.95
N GLY A 295 15.36 7.24 8.91
CA GLY A 295 14.80 8.55 9.29
C GLY A 295 15.14 8.96 10.73
N ALA A 296 15.28 8.01 11.65
CA ALA A 296 15.71 8.29 13.02
C ALA A 296 17.23 8.52 13.14
N TRP A 297 18.04 7.86 12.30
CA TRP A 297 19.49 7.89 12.42
C TRP A 297 20.16 9.02 11.63
N ILE A 298 19.68 9.33 10.42
CA ILE A 298 20.29 10.34 9.54
C ILE A 298 20.34 11.74 10.17
N PRO A 299 19.30 12.25 10.87
CA PRO A 299 19.37 13.57 11.50
C PRO A 299 20.34 13.66 12.69
N LEU A 300 20.82 12.53 13.22
CA LEU A 300 21.74 12.48 14.36
C LEU A 300 23.22 12.46 13.96
N LEU A 301 23.51 12.26 12.67
CA LEU A 301 24.85 12.33 12.08
C LEU A 301 25.16 13.77 11.63
#